data_AF-A0A972UU51-F1
#
_entry.id   AF-A0A972UU51-F1
#
_cell.length_a   1.000
_cell.length_b   1.000
_cell.length_c   1.000
_cell.angle_alpha   90.00
_cell.angle_beta   90.00
_cell.angle_gamma   90.00
#
_symmetry.space_group_name_H-M   'P 1'
#
loop_
_entity.id
_entity.type
_entity.pdbx_description
1 polymer ?
#
loop_
_entity_poly.entity_id
_entity_poly.type
_entity_poly.pdbx_seq_one_letter_code
_entity_poly.pdbx_strand_id
1 'polypeptide(L)'
;MNREIDGGSETLSTEVPFVAIVQKGIALEPRIPSMRGIMMARKKPLNVIPAVETEALTEFVSYELPPAKAACKMVDAENVKELVDLLHNEAKVI
;
A
#
# COMPACT_ATOMS: atom_id res chain seq x y z
N MET A 1 -12.31 -13.02 -9.85
CA MET A 1 -11.22 -12.21 -9.25
C MET A 1 -11.59 -11.89 -7.81
N ASN A 2 -10.62 -11.80 -6.89
CA ASN A 2 -10.90 -11.49 -5.49
C ASN A 2 -10.42 -10.07 -5.17
N ARG A 3 -11.27 -9.26 -4.55
CA ARG A 3 -10.99 -7.88 -4.14
C ARG A 3 -11.09 -7.77 -2.62
N GLU A 4 -10.04 -7.26 -2.00
CA GLU A 4 -10.05 -6.94 -0.57
C GLU A 4 -10.78 -5.62 -0.31
N ILE A 5 -11.62 -5.61 0.73
CA ILE A 5 -12.37 -4.47 1.24
C ILE A 5 -12.27 -4.48 2.78
N ASP A 6 -12.56 -3.36 3.44
CA ASP A 6 -12.42 -3.24 4.91
C ASP A 6 -13.20 -4.33 5.68
N GLY A 7 -14.31 -4.82 5.12
CA GLY A 7 -15.15 -5.87 5.71
C GLY A 7 -14.80 -7.31 5.32
N GLY A 8 -13.74 -7.55 4.53
CA GLY A 8 -13.32 -8.88 4.09
C GLY A 8 -12.91 -8.96 2.62
N SER A 9 -13.42 -9.96 1.90
CA SER A 9 -13.04 -10.21 0.51
C SER A 9 -14.25 -10.48 -0.37
N GLU A 10 -14.25 -9.94 -1.59
CA GLU A 10 -15.34 -10.01 -2.55
C GLU A 10 -14.91 -10.76 -3.82
N THR A 11 -15.68 -11.77 -4.22
CA THR A 11 -15.44 -12.48 -5.49
C THR A 11 -16.25 -11.84 -6.61
N LEU A 12 -15.54 -11.28 -7.59
CA LEU A 12 -16.10 -10.58 -8.74
C LEU A 12 -15.89 -11.37 -10.04
N SER A 13 -16.81 -11.17 -10.99
CA SER A 13 -16.70 -11.59 -12.39
C SER A 13 -16.96 -10.39 -13.30
N THR A 14 -16.24 -10.28 -14.42
CA THR A 14 -16.41 -9.20 -15.39
C THR A 14 -16.06 -9.68 -16.80
N GLU A 15 -16.55 -8.96 -17.80
CA GLU A 15 -16.25 -9.21 -19.21
C GLU A 15 -15.02 -8.41 -19.68
N VAL A 16 -14.40 -8.85 -20.77
CA VAL A 16 -13.22 -8.19 -21.37
C VAL A 16 -13.64 -7.23 -22.49
N PRO A 17 -12.96 -6.07 -22.67
CA PRO A 17 -11.77 -5.61 -21.93
C PRO A 17 -12.10 -4.92 -20.60
N PHE A 18 -11.29 -5.16 -19.57
CA PHE A 18 -11.39 -4.48 -18.28
C PHE A 18 -10.02 -4.00 -17.79
N VAL A 19 -10.03 -3.07 -16.84
CA VAL A 19 -8.84 -2.58 -16.13
C VAL A 19 -8.87 -3.09 -14.70
N ALA A 20 -7.74 -3.57 -14.21
CA ALA A 20 -7.56 -3.96 -12.82
C ALA A 20 -6.32 -3.33 -12.21
N ILE A 21 -6.42 -3.03 -10.92
CA ILE A 21 -5.32 -2.59 -10.07
C ILE A 21 -5.02 -3.74 -9.11
N VAL A 22 -3.73 -4.06 -8.93
CA VAL A 22 -3.29 -5.17 -8.10
C VAL A 22 -2.65 -4.65 -6.81
N GLN A 23 -2.86 -5.36 -5.71
CA GLN A 23 -2.27 -5.04 -4.41
C GLN A 23 -0.96 -5.80 -4.20
N LYS A 24 -0.09 -5.25 -3.35
CA LYS A 24 1.12 -5.95 -2.88
C LYS A 24 0.69 -7.24 -2.17
N GLY A 25 1.27 -8.37 -2.57
CA GLY A 25 0.87 -9.69 -2.07
C GLY A 25 0.15 -10.56 -3.10
N ILE A 26 -0.25 -9.99 -4.26
CA ILE A 26 -0.82 -10.78 -5.38
C ILE A 26 0.11 -11.91 -5.85
N ALA A 27 1.43 -11.72 -5.73
CA ALA A 27 2.43 -12.76 -5.91
C ALA A 27 3.18 -12.92 -4.58
N LEU A 28 2.90 -14.00 -3.86
CA LEU A 28 3.56 -14.33 -2.59
C LEU A 28 5.06 -14.49 -2.77
N GLU A 29 5.48 -15.12 -3.86
CA GLU A 29 6.89 -15.33 -4.20
C GLU A 29 7.16 -14.84 -5.63
N PRO A 30 7.56 -13.56 -5.80
CA PRO A 30 7.95 -13.05 -7.11
C PRO A 30 9.13 -13.87 -7.66
N ARG A 31 8.96 -14.40 -8.88
CA ARG A 31 9.99 -15.25 -9.50
C ARG A 31 11.26 -14.45 -9.76
N ILE A 32 12.39 -14.94 -9.25
CA ILE A 32 13.71 -14.38 -9.55
C ILE A 32 14.01 -14.62 -11.05
N PRO A 33 14.36 -13.57 -11.81
CA PRO A 33 14.65 -13.73 -13.23
C PRO A 33 15.96 -14.51 -13.44
N SER A 34 16.00 -15.38 -14.45
CA SER A 34 17.23 -16.06 -14.86
C SER A 34 18.09 -15.15 -15.74
N MET A 35 19.40 -15.44 -15.85
CA MET A 35 20.33 -14.71 -16.72
C MET A 35 19.81 -14.60 -18.16
N ARG A 36 19.23 -15.69 -18.71
CA ARG A 36 18.60 -15.68 -20.03
C ARG A 36 17.45 -14.67 -20.11
N GLY A 37 16.57 -14.63 -19.11
CA GLY A 37 15.45 -13.70 -19.05
C GLY A 37 15.91 -12.24 -19.03
N ILE A 38 16.94 -11.93 -18.23
CA ILE A 38 17.53 -10.59 -18.14
C ILE A 38 18.11 -10.15 -19.49
N MET A 39 18.87 -11.03 -20.15
CA MET A 39 19.49 -10.72 -21.45
C MET A 39 18.47 -10.50 -22.56
N MET A 40 17.37 -11.27 -22.57
CA MET A 40 16.30 -11.09 -23.56
C MET A 40 15.49 -9.81 -23.30
N ALA A 41 15.22 -9.48 -22.03
CA ALA A 41 14.52 -8.25 -21.67
C ALA A 41 15.29 -7.00 -22.13
N ARG A 42 16.62 -7.00 -21.99
CA ARG A 42 17.49 -5.90 -22.44
C ARG A 42 17.50 -5.70 -23.96
N LYS A 43 17.29 -6.76 -24.74
CA LYS A 43 17.25 -6.69 -26.22
C LYS A 43 15.89 -6.25 -26.75
N LYS A 44 14.83 -6.32 -25.94
CA LYS A 44 13.48 -5.94 -26.37
C LYS A 44 13.46 -4.42 -26.62
N PRO A 45 13.00 -3.97 -27.80
CA PRO A 45 12.94 -2.54 -28.08
C PRO A 45 11.97 -1.85 -27.12
N LEU A 46 12.42 -0.75 -26.52
CA LEU A 46 11.59 0.13 -25.72
C LEU A 46 11.01 1.21 -26.65
N ASN A 47 9.71 1.14 -26.92
CA ASN A 47 9.03 2.16 -27.70
C ASN A 47 8.65 3.33 -26.78
N VAL A 48 9.24 4.49 -27.00
CA VAL A 48 8.96 5.71 -26.22
C VAL A 48 7.88 6.50 -26.96
N ILE A 49 6.69 6.58 -26.36
CA ILE A 49 5.55 7.32 -26.90
C ILE A 49 5.45 8.63 -26.12
N PRO A 50 5.41 9.80 -26.78
CA PRO A 50 5.23 11.07 -26.09
C PRO A 50 3.85 11.14 -25.43
N ALA A 51 3.76 11.85 -24.30
CA ALA A 51 2.49 12.10 -23.64
C ALA A 51 1.57 12.96 -24.52
N VAL A 52 0.26 12.74 -24.39
CA VAL A 52 -0.76 13.63 -24.95
C VAL A 52 -0.95 14.80 -23.99
N GLU A 53 -1.10 16.02 -24.52
CA GLU A 53 -1.38 17.19 -23.69
C GLU A 53 -2.72 17.01 -22.94
N THR A 54 -2.71 17.31 -21.65
CA THR A 54 -3.88 17.31 -20.77
C THR A 54 -3.77 18.47 -19.80
N GLU A 55 -4.90 19.07 -19.45
CA GLU A 55 -4.96 20.10 -18.43
C GLU A 55 -4.64 19.52 -17.06
N ALA A 56 -3.83 20.24 -16.27
CA ALA A 56 -3.58 19.89 -14.88
C ALA A 56 -4.76 20.36 -14.01
N LEU A 57 -5.43 19.42 -13.34
CA LEU A 57 -6.59 19.72 -12.49
C LEU A 57 -6.24 20.01 -11.03
N THR A 58 -5.01 19.71 -10.62
CA THR A 58 -4.53 19.86 -9.25
C THR A 58 -3.09 20.34 -9.22
N GLU A 59 -2.73 21.06 -8.17
CA GLU A 59 -1.37 21.50 -7.90
C GLU A 59 -1.01 21.25 -6.41
N PHE A 60 0.28 21.11 -6.15
CA PHE A 60 0.77 20.95 -4.78
C PHE A 60 0.88 22.32 -4.11
N VAL A 61 0.18 22.51 -2.98
CA VAL A 61 0.19 23.78 -2.24
C VAL A 61 1.38 23.88 -1.28
N SER A 62 1.71 22.78 -0.60
CA SER A 62 2.83 22.73 0.35
C SER A 62 3.26 21.29 0.62
N TYR A 63 4.45 21.13 1.19
CA TYR A 63 4.95 19.86 1.72
C TYR A 63 5.50 20.10 3.11
N GLU A 64 5.09 19.26 4.05
CA GLU A 64 5.61 19.27 5.41
C GLU A 64 5.86 17.84 5.88
N LEU A 65 6.83 17.68 6.78
CA LEU A 65 7.05 16.40 7.43
C LEU A 65 5.97 16.20 8.50
N PRO A 66 5.46 14.97 8.70
CA PRO A 66 4.58 14.69 9.81
C PRO A 66 5.30 15.02 11.14
N PRO A 67 4.54 15.44 12.17
CA PRO A 67 5.12 15.74 13.47
C PRO A 67 5.84 14.50 14.04
N ALA A 68 6.89 14.75 14.83
CA ALA A 68 7.61 13.68 15.51
C ALA A 68 6.64 12.87 16.38
N LYS A 69 6.84 11.55 16.45
CA LYS A 69 6.06 10.68 17.35
C LYS A 69 6.21 11.15 18.79
N ALA A 70 5.11 11.18 19.53
CA ALA A 70 5.12 11.46 20.96
C ALA A 70 5.95 10.41 21.72
N ALA A 71 6.45 10.77 22.91
CA ALA A 71 7.16 9.84 23.78
C ALA A 71 6.25 8.65 24.17
N CYS A 72 6.80 7.44 24.17
CA CYS A 72 6.09 6.25 24.62
C CYS A 72 5.87 6.31 26.13
N LYS A 73 4.66 6.00 26.60
CA LYS A 73 4.40 5.75 28.02
C LYS A 73 4.75 4.30 28.33
N MET A 74 5.75 4.10 29.18
CA MET A 74 6.12 2.77 29.66
C MET A 74 5.21 2.41 30.84
N VAL A 75 4.59 1.23 30.79
CA VAL A 75 3.78 0.69 31.88
C VAL A 75 4.52 -0.51 32.47
N ASP A 76 4.47 -0.65 33.80
CA ASP A 76 5.06 -1.80 34.48
C ASP A 76 4.41 -3.11 34.00
N ALA A 77 5.21 -4.14 33.76
CA ALA A 77 4.73 -5.45 33.32
C ALA A 77 3.80 -6.12 34.34
N GLU A 78 3.95 -5.80 35.63
CA GLU A 78 3.09 -6.33 36.70
C GLU A 78 1.75 -5.57 36.80
N ASN A 79 1.60 -4.41 36.16
CA ASN A 79 0.41 -3.56 36.25
C ASN A 79 -0.40 -3.49 34.95
N VAL A 80 -1.00 -4.62 34.58
CA VAL A 80 -1.87 -4.72 33.38
C VAL A 80 -3.11 -3.81 33.49
N LYS A 81 -3.59 -3.51 34.70
CA LYS A 81 -4.78 -2.69 34.91
C LYS A 81 -4.57 -1.24 34.44
N GLU A 82 -3.40 -0.68 34.74
CA GLU A 82 -3.02 0.66 34.29
C GLU A 82 -2.96 0.75 32.76
N LEU A 83 -2.48 -0.29 32.08
CA LEU A 83 -2.49 -0.34 30.61
C LEU A 83 -3.93 -0.27 30.06
N VAL A 84 -4.85 -1.04 30.63
CA VAL A 84 -6.26 -1.04 30.20
C VAL A 84 -6.90 0.32 30.43
N ASP A 85 -6.67 0.94 31.59
CA ASP A 85 -7.21 2.25 31.92
C ASP A 85 -6.69 3.34 30.96
N LEU A 86 -5.40 3.31 30.60
CA LEU A 86 -4.79 4.24 29.64
C LEU A 86 -5.35 4.06 28.23
N LEU A 87 -5.54 2.81 27.79
CA LEU A 87 -6.08 2.51 26.46
C LEU A 87 -7.56 2.92 26.32
N HIS A 88 -8.36 2.75 27.38
CA HIS A 88 -9.78 3.09 27.37
C HIS A 88 -10.04 4.59 27.54
N ASN A 89 -9.39 5.25 28.51
CA ASN A 89 -9.72 6.62 28.87
C ASN A 89 -8.93 7.67 28.08
N GLU A 90 -7.65 7.42 27.82
CA GLU A 90 -6.78 8.39 27.14
C GLU A 90 -6.72 8.14 25.63
N ALA A 91 -6.32 6.93 25.24
CA ALA A 91 -6.08 6.61 23.84
C ALA A 91 -7.37 6.28 23.05
N LYS A 92 -8.45 5.88 23.75
CA LYS A 92 -9.79 5.59 23.21
C LYS A 92 -9.77 4.66 21.99
N VAL A 93 -8.91 3.66 22.04
CA VAL A 93 -8.73 2.65 20.98
C VAL A 93 -9.42 1.32 21.30
N ILE A 94 -9.94 1.19 22.53
CA ILE A 94 -10.76 0.07 23.03
C ILE A 94 -11.92 0.60 23.87
#